data_AF-A0A504LRR9-F1
#
_entry.id   AF-A0A504LRR9-F1
#
_cell.length_a   1.000
_cell.length_b   1.000
_cell.length_c   1.000
_cell.angle_alpha   90.00
_cell.angle_beta   90.00
_cell.angle_gamma   90.00
#
_symmetry.space_group_name_H-M   'P 1'
#
loop_
_entity.id
_entity.type
_entity.pdbx_description
1 polymer ?
#
loop_
_entity_poly.entity_id
_entity_poly.type
_entity_poly.pdbx_seq_one_letter_code
_entity_poly.pdbx_strand_id
1 'polypeptide(L)'
;MHVVTLLKAEMFDVEIDGKTASIAEALPDWNPHDRFGLVIDDPLGGIGATHLLQIAITSFYDVKPSRRNELTIYPEIYAFHIGKGHGAHAPYDFWPARREVITSLDHREVLDAINDRGITRLAVPDRPERDVVHRPKEVDAALDRIVSAFVYDPSGRVAKPDLVISGNDKRTEHNPNSALRPRYRDNPPAAVSTAAKPVKEVDTSYQEWLRKREHDLTAEERDFVERRRQALRKEGLVTETYRRAGVREALARLASAGQR
;
A
#
# COMPACT_ATOMS: atom_id res chain seq x y z
N MET A 1 -6.08 -16.51 -1.84
CA MET A 1 -4.63 -16.80 -1.90
C MET A 1 -3.93 -15.68 -1.14
N HIS A 2 -3.26 -15.99 -0.04
CA HIS A 2 -2.64 -14.97 0.83
C HIS A 2 -1.31 -14.49 0.28
N VAL A 3 -0.91 -13.24 0.59
CA VAL A 3 0.33 -12.65 0.04
C VAL A 3 1.58 -13.44 0.46
N VAL A 4 1.52 -14.07 1.65
CA VAL A 4 2.62 -14.87 2.23
C VAL A 4 3.10 -16.02 1.36
N THR A 5 2.22 -16.65 0.57
CA THR A 5 2.57 -17.75 -0.34
C THR A 5 2.68 -17.29 -1.79
N LEU A 6 2.15 -16.12 -2.09
CA LEU A 6 2.07 -15.57 -3.44
C LEU A 6 3.33 -14.83 -3.86
N LEU A 7 3.90 -14.01 -2.97
CA LEU A 7 4.94 -13.04 -3.32
C LEU A 7 6.29 -13.40 -2.73
N LYS A 8 7.33 -13.23 -3.56
CA LYS A 8 8.73 -13.39 -3.18
C LYS A 8 9.55 -12.21 -3.72
N ALA A 9 10.65 -11.89 -3.04
CA ALA A 9 11.57 -10.84 -3.43
C ALA A 9 12.07 -10.98 -4.89
N GLU A 10 12.37 -12.21 -5.31
CA GLU A 10 12.85 -12.54 -6.68
C GLU A 10 11.87 -12.17 -7.81
N MET A 11 10.61 -11.85 -7.48
CA MET A 11 9.58 -11.47 -8.46
C MET A 11 9.66 -10.00 -8.89
N PHE A 12 10.58 -9.23 -8.31
CA PHE A 12 10.69 -7.80 -8.51
C PHE A 12 12.12 -7.41 -8.93
N ASP A 13 12.22 -6.68 -10.02
CA ASP A 13 13.45 -6.01 -10.43
C ASP A 13 13.39 -4.56 -9.92
N VAL A 14 14.46 -4.11 -9.28
CA VAL A 14 14.57 -2.78 -8.70
C VAL A 14 15.68 -2.00 -9.41
N GLU A 15 15.40 -0.75 -9.74
CA GLU A 15 16.42 0.20 -10.18
C GLU A 15 16.40 1.47 -9.33
N ILE A 16 17.58 1.96 -8.99
CA ILE A 16 17.79 3.23 -8.30
C ILE A 16 18.72 4.08 -9.13
N ASP A 17 18.32 5.33 -9.43
CA ASP A 17 19.09 6.27 -10.25
C ASP A 17 19.54 5.66 -11.60
N GLY A 18 18.66 4.84 -12.21
CA GLY A 18 18.90 4.17 -13.48
C GLY A 18 19.88 2.99 -13.42
N LYS A 19 20.20 2.49 -12.22
CA LYS A 19 21.08 1.32 -12.01
C LYS A 19 20.32 0.21 -11.33
N THR A 20 20.59 -1.04 -11.73
CA THR A 20 20.08 -2.22 -11.02
C THR A 20 20.45 -2.15 -9.55
N ALA A 21 19.47 -2.40 -8.70
CA ALA A 21 19.57 -2.38 -7.25
C ALA A 21 18.77 -3.54 -6.65
N SER A 22 18.92 -3.74 -5.35
CA SER A 22 18.19 -4.71 -4.56
C SER A 22 17.01 -4.08 -3.81
N ILE A 23 16.06 -4.92 -3.36
CA ILE A 23 15.00 -4.48 -2.44
C ILE A 23 15.60 -3.92 -1.14
N ALA A 24 16.72 -4.47 -0.67
CA ALA A 24 17.41 -3.97 0.52
C ALA A 24 18.00 -2.56 0.31
N GLU A 25 18.39 -2.20 -0.90
CA GLU A 25 18.82 -0.83 -1.21
C GLU A 25 17.64 0.14 -1.33
N ALA A 26 16.48 -0.32 -1.81
CA ALA A 26 15.25 0.49 -1.81
C ALA A 26 14.64 0.67 -0.41
N LEU A 27 14.76 -0.34 0.45
CA LEU A 27 14.25 -0.39 1.81
C LEU A 27 15.38 -0.75 2.80
N PRO A 28 16.33 0.18 3.03
CA PRO A 28 17.53 -0.10 3.82
C PRO A 28 17.21 -0.41 5.27
N ASP A 29 17.97 -1.37 5.83
CA ASP A 29 17.92 -1.77 7.23
C ASP A 29 16.52 -2.22 7.71
N TRP A 30 15.76 -2.87 6.83
CA TRP A 30 14.46 -3.42 7.20
C TRP A 30 14.59 -4.41 8.36
N ASN A 31 13.84 -4.17 9.44
CA ASN A 31 13.88 -4.95 10.67
C ASN A 31 12.49 -5.50 11.06
N PRO A 32 12.38 -6.42 12.04
CA PRO A 32 11.11 -7.05 12.41
C PRO A 32 10.02 -6.09 12.91
N HIS A 33 10.36 -4.86 13.30
CA HIS A 33 9.45 -3.83 13.79
C HIS A 33 9.09 -2.78 12.75
N ASP A 34 9.65 -2.84 11.54
CA ASP A 34 9.28 -1.93 10.46
C ASP A 34 7.80 -2.06 10.09
N ARG A 35 7.19 -0.91 9.78
CA ARG A 35 5.79 -0.76 9.41
C ARG A 35 5.67 0.15 8.19
N PHE A 36 4.88 -0.29 7.21
CA PHE A 36 4.67 0.46 5.99
C PHE A 36 3.32 1.19 6.02
N GLY A 37 3.35 2.50 5.78
CA GLY A 37 2.18 3.35 5.66
C GLY A 37 1.98 3.82 4.23
N LEU A 38 0.76 3.67 3.72
CA LEU A 38 0.35 4.12 2.39
C LEU A 38 -0.76 5.17 2.53
N VAL A 39 -0.47 6.42 2.21
CA VAL A 39 -1.46 7.49 2.19
C VAL A 39 -2.22 7.47 0.87
N ILE A 40 -3.54 7.59 0.90
CA ILE A 40 -4.43 7.45 -0.26
C ILE A 40 -5.45 8.59 -0.25
N ASP A 41 -5.53 9.33 -1.36
CA ASP A 41 -6.47 10.44 -1.56
C ASP A 41 -7.20 10.39 -2.91
N ASP A 42 -7.04 9.30 -3.68
CA ASP A 42 -7.65 9.06 -4.99
C ASP A 42 -8.35 7.69 -4.99
N PRO A 43 -9.46 7.50 -5.74
CA PRO A 43 -10.12 6.21 -5.90
C PRO A 43 -9.14 5.08 -6.22
N LEU A 44 -9.05 4.05 -5.35
CA LEU A 44 -8.05 2.99 -5.42
C LEU A 44 -6.62 3.50 -5.71
N GLY A 45 -6.27 4.69 -5.21
CA GLY A 45 -5.03 5.37 -5.55
C GLY A 45 -3.79 4.56 -5.17
N GLY A 46 -3.89 3.74 -4.11
CA GLY A 46 -2.84 2.81 -3.72
C GLY A 46 -2.44 1.79 -4.79
N ILE A 47 -3.26 1.60 -5.83
CA ILE A 47 -2.92 0.76 -7.00
C ILE A 47 -1.73 1.33 -7.79
N GLY A 48 -1.45 2.63 -7.69
CA GLY A 48 -0.24 3.23 -8.24
C GLY A 48 1.05 2.91 -7.49
N ALA A 49 0.97 2.26 -6.32
CA ALA A 49 2.12 1.94 -5.46
C ALA A 49 2.18 0.49 -5.00
N THR A 50 1.64 -0.42 -5.82
CA THR A 50 1.51 -1.83 -5.46
C THR A 50 2.85 -2.54 -5.41
N HIS A 51 3.79 -2.19 -6.29
CA HIS A 51 5.11 -2.82 -6.26
C HIS A 51 5.92 -2.38 -5.03
N LEU A 52 5.89 -1.09 -4.67
CA LEU A 52 6.49 -0.60 -3.43
C LEU A 52 5.87 -1.28 -2.19
N LEU A 53 4.54 -1.39 -2.15
CA LEU A 53 3.84 -2.10 -1.09
C LEU A 53 4.25 -3.59 -1.04
N GLN A 54 4.31 -4.26 -2.19
CA GLN A 54 4.61 -5.68 -2.27
C GLN A 54 6.06 -5.99 -1.90
N ILE A 55 7.04 -5.14 -2.25
CA ILE A 55 8.41 -5.32 -1.78
C ILE A 55 8.52 -5.12 -0.26
N ALA A 56 7.74 -4.20 0.33
CA ALA A 56 7.65 -4.03 1.78
C ALA A 56 7.03 -5.26 2.45
N ILE A 57 5.99 -5.85 1.86
CA ILE A 57 5.40 -7.12 2.30
C ILE A 57 6.43 -8.25 2.24
N THR A 58 7.22 -8.36 1.17
CA THR A 58 8.26 -9.40 1.07
C THR A 58 9.32 -9.20 2.15
N SER A 59 9.80 -7.97 2.36
CA SER A 59 10.78 -7.64 3.41
C SER A 59 10.25 -7.99 4.81
N PHE A 60 8.96 -7.75 5.09
CA PHE A 60 8.33 -8.15 6.34
C PHE A 60 8.41 -9.65 6.61
N TYR A 61 8.19 -10.48 5.60
CA TYR A 61 8.27 -11.93 5.76
C TYR A 61 9.71 -12.45 5.76
N ASP A 62 10.58 -11.85 4.94
CA ASP A 62 11.95 -12.34 4.74
C ASP A 62 12.86 -12.02 5.94
N VAL A 63 12.63 -10.91 6.65
CA VAL A 63 13.38 -10.57 7.87
C VAL A 63 13.10 -11.53 9.04
N LYS A 64 11.96 -12.23 9.01
CA LYS A 64 11.60 -13.23 10.02
C LYS A 64 10.88 -14.41 9.36
N PRO A 65 11.61 -15.37 8.78
CA PRO A 65 11.05 -16.45 7.97
C PRO A 65 10.00 -17.32 8.68
N SER A 66 10.03 -17.41 10.02
CA SER A 66 8.98 -18.11 10.80
C SER A 66 7.58 -17.52 10.59
N ARG A 67 7.47 -16.26 10.14
CA ARG A 67 6.20 -15.64 9.73
C ARG A 67 5.57 -16.31 8.51
N ARG A 68 6.34 -17.01 7.67
CA ARG A 68 5.82 -17.73 6.49
C ARG A 68 5.28 -19.12 6.84
N ASN A 69 5.86 -19.79 7.82
CA ASN A 69 5.64 -21.22 8.04
C ASN A 69 4.93 -21.55 9.36
N GLU A 70 5.16 -20.75 10.41
CA GLU A 70 4.75 -21.10 11.78
C GLU A 70 3.53 -20.28 12.22
N LEU A 71 3.53 -18.97 11.95
CA LEU A 71 2.53 -18.03 12.45
C LEU A 71 1.59 -17.55 11.34
N THR A 72 0.30 -17.34 11.67
CA THR A 72 -0.66 -16.69 10.75
C THR A 72 -0.65 -15.18 11.00
N ILE A 73 0.41 -14.50 10.55
CA ILE A 73 0.59 -13.07 10.76
C ILE A 73 0.53 -12.35 9.41
N TYR A 74 -0.34 -11.34 9.35
CA TYR A 74 -0.41 -10.41 8.22
C TYR A 74 0.66 -9.32 8.35
N PRO A 75 1.22 -8.83 7.23
CA PRO A 75 2.28 -7.84 7.23
C PRO A 75 1.84 -6.55 7.94
N GLU A 76 2.75 -5.87 8.63
CA GLU A 76 2.44 -4.59 9.32
C GLU A 76 2.37 -3.44 8.33
N ILE A 77 1.30 -3.46 7.53
CA ILE A 77 0.95 -2.45 6.51
C ILE A 77 -0.33 -1.71 6.90
N TYR A 78 -0.38 -0.42 6.59
CA TYR A 78 -1.48 0.47 6.96
C TYR A 78 -1.82 1.40 5.80
N ALA A 79 -3.11 1.51 5.49
CA ALA A 79 -3.63 2.45 4.50
C ALA A 79 -4.28 3.63 5.23
N PHE A 80 -3.95 4.85 4.82
CA PHE A 80 -4.47 6.09 5.36
C PHE A 80 -5.26 6.82 4.27
N HIS A 81 -6.57 6.60 4.27
CA HIS A 81 -7.50 7.25 3.36
C HIS A 81 -7.85 8.64 3.87
N ILE A 82 -7.55 9.67 3.09
CA ILE A 82 -7.82 11.06 3.47
C ILE A 82 -9.20 11.49 2.97
N GLY A 83 -9.99 12.08 3.88
CA GLY A 83 -11.32 12.65 3.63
C GLY A 83 -12.46 11.64 3.51
N LYS A 84 -12.26 10.53 2.78
CA LYS A 84 -13.25 9.45 2.61
C LYS A 84 -12.52 8.13 2.38
N GLY A 85 -13.25 7.00 2.42
CA GLY A 85 -12.70 5.73 1.93
C GLY A 85 -12.53 5.77 0.41
N HIS A 86 -11.41 5.24 -0.08
CA HIS A 86 -11.10 5.15 -1.52
C HIS A 86 -11.08 3.70 -2.03
N GLY A 87 -11.88 2.83 -1.40
CA GLY A 87 -11.97 1.41 -1.74
C GLY A 87 -11.00 0.52 -0.97
N ALA A 88 -11.38 -0.75 -0.85
CA ALA A 88 -10.63 -1.73 -0.08
C ALA A 88 -9.37 -2.19 -0.79
N HIS A 89 -8.25 -2.22 -0.05
CA HIS A 89 -6.99 -2.83 -0.46
C HIS A 89 -6.82 -4.24 0.13
N ALA A 90 -7.92 -4.84 0.59
CA ALA A 90 -7.99 -6.15 1.24
C ALA A 90 -7.15 -7.28 0.62
N PRO A 91 -7.02 -7.39 -0.72
CA PRO A 91 -6.20 -8.42 -1.33
C PRO A 91 -4.73 -8.38 -0.89
N TYR A 92 -4.20 -7.25 -0.43
CA TYR A 92 -2.82 -7.13 0.07
C TYR A 92 -2.66 -7.50 1.55
N ASP A 93 -3.70 -8.01 2.20
CA ASP A 93 -3.72 -8.31 3.63
C ASP A 93 -3.72 -7.06 4.54
N PHE A 94 -4.35 -5.96 4.09
CA PHE A 94 -4.81 -4.87 4.98
C PHE A 94 -5.97 -5.36 5.88
N TRP A 95 -5.63 -6.19 6.86
CA TRP A 95 -6.56 -6.79 7.80
C TRP A 95 -5.88 -6.98 9.16
N PRO A 96 -6.55 -6.77 10.30
CA PRO A 96 -7.97 -6.40 10.49
C PRO A 96 -8.34 -4.99 10.04
N ALA A 97 -9.65 -4.69 9.98
CA ALA A 97 -10.20 -3.42 9.47
C ALA A 97 -9.49 -2.15 9.97
N ARG A 98 -8.95 -2.15 11.21
CA ARG A 98 -8.16 -1.03 11.78
C ARG A 98 -6.88 -0.68 11.00
N ARG A 99 -6.47 -1.52 10.05
CA ARG A 99 -5.31 -1.29 9.17
C ARG A 99 -5.66 -0.42 7.96
N GLU A 100 -6.94 -0.22 7.66
CA GLU A 100 -7.38 0.84 6.74
C GLU A 100 -8.05 1.94 7.56
N VAL A 101 -7.38 3.09 7.65
CA VAL A 101 -7.80 4.24 8.45
C VAL A 101 -8.43 5.25 7.52
N ILE A 102 -9.59 5.76 7.89
CA ILE A 102 -10.23 6.87 7.19
C ILE A 102 -10.11 8.08 8.11
N THR A 103 -9.52 9.13 7.59
CA THR A 103 -9.26 10.40 8.30
C THR A 103 -10.10 11.50 7.68
N SER A 104 -10.23 12.65 8.34
CA SER A 104 -10.80 13.84 7.68
C SER A 104 -9.82 14.44 6.66
N LEU A 105 -10.14 15.60 6.09
CA LEU A 105 -9.21 16.37 5.26
C LEU A 105 -8.16 17.14 6.10
N ASP A 106 -8.24 17.09 7.43
CA ASP A 106 -7.27 17.74 8.31
C ASP A 106 -5.94 16.97 8.31
N HIS A 107 -4.92 17.53 7.66
CA HIS A 107 -3.57 16.98 7.59
C HIS A 107 -2.95 16.64 8.96
N ARG A 108 -3.45 17.26 10.03
CA ARG A 108 -2.99 16.99 11.39
C ARG A 108 -3.55 15.65 11.88
N GLU A 109 -4.81 15.33 11.61
CA GLU A 109 -5.38 14.00 11.94
C GLU A 109 -4.72 12.88 11.14
N VAL A 110 -4.33 13.15 9.89
CA VAL A 110 -3.55 12.22 9.07
C VAL A 110 -2.22 11.91 9.75
N LEU A 111 -1.51 12.94 10.21
CA LEU A 111 -0.24 12.76 10.91
C LEU A 111 -0.40 12.03 12.25
N ASP A 112 -1.41 12.38 13.05
CA ASP A 112 -1.72 11.67 14.30
C ASP A 112 -1.89 10.17 14.02
N ALA A 113 -2.69 9.82 13.00
CA ALA A 113 -2.97 8.43 12.65
C ALA A 113 -1.70 7.66 12.23
N ILE A 114 -0.79 8.32 11.49
CA ILE A 114 0.52 7.79 11.10
C ILE A 114 1.38 7.54 12.34
N ASN A 115 1.46 8.50 13.26
CA ASN A 115 2.25 8.39 14.47
C ASN A 115 1.70 7.33 15.43
N ASP A 116 0.39 7.26 15.64
CA ASP A 116 -0.29 6.26 16.47
C ASP A 116 -0.02 4.82 16.01
N ARG A 117 0.20 4.63 14.71
CA ARG A 117 0.51 3.33 14.11
C ARG A 117 2.00 3.04 14.03
N GLY A 118 2.84 3.98 14.46
CA GLY A 118 4.27 3.82 14.51
C GLY A 118 4.88 3.52 13.14
N ILE A 119 4.40 4.20 12.09
CA ILE A 119 4.90 4.00 10.72
C ILE A 119 6.39 4.34 10.65
N THR A 120 7.17 3.47 10.01
CA THR A 120 8.61 3.67 9.81
C THR A 120 8.97 3.89 8.34
N ARG A 121 8.12 3.45 7.41
CA ARG A 121 8.27 3.61 5.95
C ARG A 121 6.98 4.21 5.39
N LEU A 122 7.04 5.40 4.78
CA LEU A 122 5.85 6.14 4.39
C LEU A 122 5.80 6.39 2.88
N ALA A 123 4.73 5.98 2.21
CA ALA A 123 4.44 6.35 0.83
C ALA A 123 3.30 7.37 0.79
N VAL A 124 3.53 8.52 0.14
CA VAL A 124 2.54 9.60 -0.02
C VAL A 124 2.26 9.88 -1.51
N PRO A 125 1.02 10.27 -1.88
CA PRO A 125 0.71 10.68 -3.24
C PRO A 125 1.53 11.91 -3.67
N ASP A 126 1.87 12.00 -4.96
CA ASP A 126 2.53 13.15 -5.56
C ASP A 126 1.52 14.29 -5.67
N ARG A 127 1.54 15.12 -4.63
CA ARG A 127 0.71 16.32 -4.49
C ARG A 127 1.60 17.50 -4.17
N PRO A 128 1.25 18.73 -4.57
CA PRO A 128 2.06 19.91 -4.25
C PRO A 128 2.41 19.97 -2.77
N GLU A 129 3.63 20.34 -2.44
CA GLU A 129 4.02 20.61 -1.05
C GLU A 129 3.31 21.87 -0.55
N ARG A 130 2.91 21.85 0.72
CA ARG A 130 2.29 23.00 1.36
C ARG A 130 3.00 23.33 2.66
N ASP A 131 3.14 24.61 2.91
CA ASP A 131 3.55 25.10 4.21
C ASP A 131 2.37 24.97 5.17
N VAL A 132 2.49 24.05 6.13
CA VAL A 132 1.44 23.72 7.09
C VAL A 132 2.00 23.53 8.49
N VAL A 133 1.18 23.89 9.48
CA VAL A 133 1.53 23.76 10.89
C VAL A 133 0.81 22.55 11.48
N HIS A 134 1.58 21.51 11.79
CA HIS A 134 1.07 20.34 12.52
C HIS A 134 0.97 20.60 14.02
N ARG A 135 0.31 19.69 14.74
CA ARG A 135 0.24 19.75 16.20
C ARG A 135 1.65 19.70 16.80
N PRO A 136 1.89 20.35 17.96
CA PRO A 136 3.19 20.31 18.63
C PRO A 136 3.70 18.88 18.79
N LYS A 137 5.00 18.66 18.56
CA LYS A 137 5.70 17.36 18.70
C LYS A 137 5.36 16.27 17.69
N GLU A 138 4.27 16.38 16.93
CA GLU A 138 3.91 15.36 15.92
C GLU A 138 4.93 15.27 14.78
N VAL A 139 5.49 16.41 14.36
CA VAL A 139 6.53 16.44 13.31
C VAL A 139 7.82 15.80 13.81
N ASP A 140 8.26 16.15 15.04
CA ASP A 140 9.48 15.60 15.62
C ASP A 140 9.35 14.09 15.83
N ALA A 141 8.18 13.60 16.28
CA ALA A 141 7.90 12.17 16.44
C ALA A 141 7.95 11.42 15.09
N ALA A 142 7.44 12.04 14.02
CA ALA A 142 7.50 11.46 12.68
C ALA A 142 8.95 11.45 12.14
N LEU A 143 9.72 12.52 12.36
CA LEU A 143 11.12 12.62 11.94
C LEU A 143 12.04 11.64 12.68
N ASP A 144 11.76 11.38 13.95
CA ASP A 144 12.49 10.40 14.76
C ASP A 144 12.23 8.96 14.28
N ARG A 145 10.98 8.66 13.90
CA ARG A 145 10.53 7.29 13.64
C ARG A 145 10.59 6.87 12.17
N ILE A 146 10.24 7.77 11.24
CA ILE A 146 10.17 7.43 9.81
C ILE A 146 11.59 7.42 9.25
N VAL A 147 12.02 6.24 8.82
CA VAL A 147 13.37 5.98 8.30
C VAL A 147 13.45 6.27 6.80
N SER A 148 12.37 6.00 6.05
CA SER A 148 12.31 6.36 4.63
C SER A 148 10.91 6.79 4.21
N ALA A 149 10.87 7.71 3.25
CA ALA A 149 9.64 8.18 2.63
C ALA A 149 9.73 8.14 1.10
N PHE A 150 8.58 7.93 0.47
CA PHE A 150 8.44 7.80 -0.97
C PHE A 150 7.26 8.62 -1.46
N VAL A 151 7.41 9.19 -2.64
CA VAL A 151 6.34 9.82 -3.40
C VAL A 151 5.94 8.89 -4.53
N TYR A 152 4.64 8.65 -4.67
CA TYR A 152 4.05 7.84 -5.72
C TYR A 152 2.90 8.59 -6.40
N ASP A 153 2.56 8.23 -7.62
CA ASP A 153 1.36 8.76 -8.28
C ASP A 153 0.30 7.65 -8.42
N PRO A 154 -1.00 7.92 -8.22
CA PRO A 154 -2.06 6.94 -8.45
C PRO A 154 -2.08 6.29 -9.85
N SER A 155 -1.47 6.94 -10.85
CA SER A 155 -1.27 6.34 -12.18
C SER A 155 -0.14 5.31 -12.24
N GLY A 156 0.69 5.19 -11.20
CA GLY A 156 1.91 4.40 -11.18
C GLY A 156 3.12 5.07 -11.84
N ARG A 157 3.01 6.35 -12.24
CA ARG A 157 4.08 7.13 -12.87
C ARG A 157 4.28 8.47 -12.19
N VAL A 158 5.45 8.66 -11.57
CA VAL A 158 5.86 9.97 -11.05
C VAL A 158 6.72 10.71 -12.06
N ALA A 159 6.76 12.04 -11.96
CA ALA A 159 7.72 12.83 -12.72
C ALA A 159 9.13 12.69 -12.13
N LYS A 160 10.14 12.57 -13.00
CA LYS A 160 11.57 12.46 -12.61
C LYS A 160 11.82 11.38 -11.53
N PRO A 161 11.48 10.11 -11.81
CA PRO A 161 11.65 9.04 -10.85
C PRO A 161 13.13 8.77 -10.58
N ASP A 162 13.44 8.37 -9.35
CA ASP A 162 14.76 7.88 -8.95
C ASP A 162 14.72 6.44 -8.42
N LEU A 163 13.50 5.87 -8.30
CA LEU A 163 13.25 4.48 -7.94
C LEU A 163 12.26 3.88 -8.94
N VAL A 164 12.61 2.75 -9.53
CA VAL A 164 11.75 1.99 -10.45
C VAL A 164 11.62 0.57 -9.93
N ILE A 165 10.40 0.04 -9.89
CA ILE A 165 10.14 -1.35 -9.50
C ILE A 165 9.30 -2.02 -10.57
N SER A 166 9.87 -3.05 -11.20
CA SER A 166 9.21 -3.86 -12.21
C SER A 166 8.85 -5.23 -11.66
N GLY A 167 7.67 -5.73 -11.99
CA GLY A 167 7.33 -7.12 -11.75
C GLY A 167 7.88 -7.98 -12.87
N ASN A 168 8.59 -9.06 -12.55
CA ASN A 168 9.09 -10.03 -13.54
C ASN A 168 8.27 -11.35 -13.55
N ASP A 169 7.29 -11.46 -12.65
CA ASP A 169 6.37 -12.60 -12.56
C ASP A 169 4.91 -12.12 -12.59
N LYS A 170 4.05 -12.78 -13.37
CA LYS A 170 2.62 -12.43 -13.51
C LYS A 170 1.84 -12.50 -12.19
N ARG A 171 2.35 -13.24 -11.20
CA ARG A 171 1.78 -13.31 -9.85
C ARG A 171 1.78 -11.96 -9.13
N THR A 172 2.70 -11.06 -9.48
CA THR A 172 2.74 -9.69 -8.93
C THR A 172 1.43 -8.92 -9.21
N GLU A 173 0.77 -9.21 -10.34
CA GLU A 173 -0.51 -8.58 -10.72
C GLU A 173 -1.75 -9.22 -10.08
N HIS A 174 -1.62 -10.30 -9.28
CA HIS A 174 -2.79 -10.97 -8.70
C HIS A 174 -3.57 -10.08 -7.72
N ASN A 175 -2.88 -9.42 -6.78
CA ASN A 175 -3.52 -8.55 -5.79
C ASN A 175 -4.09 -7.26 -6.43
N PRO A 176 -3.38 -6.57 -7.37
CA PRO A 176 -3.96 -5.45 -8.10
C PRO A 176 -5.26 -5.81 -8.83
N ASN A 177 -5.27 -6.92 -9.57
CA ASN A 177 -6.46 -7.37 -10.28
C ASN A 177 -7.63 -7.70 -9.32
N SER A 178 -7.31 -8.29 -8.17
CA SER A 178 -8.32 -8.64 -7.16
C SER A 178 -8.91 -7.41 -6.48
N ALA A 179 -8.14 -6.32 -6.35
CA ALA A 179 -8.62 -5.05 -5.79
C ALA A 179 -9.49 -4.29 -6.80
N LEU A 180 -9.10 -4.29 -8.08
CA LEU A 180 -9.88 -3.68 -9.17
C LEU A 180 -11.22 -4.39 -9.38
N ARG A 181 -11.19 -5.74 -9.35
CA ARG A 181 -12.32 -6.60 -9.65
C ARG A 181 -12.60 -7.54 -8.47
N PRO A 182 -13.14 -7.00 -7.36
CA PRO A 182 -13.39 -7.79 -6.16
C PRO A 182 -14.40 -8.91 -6.46
N ARG A 183 -13.94 -10.16 -6.40
CA ARG A 183 -14.76 -11.35 -6.71
C ARG A 183 -15.75 -11.76 -5.61
N TYR A 184 -15.80 -11.01 -4.50
CA TYR A 184 -16.71 -11.28 -3.38
C TYR A 184 -18.20 -11.14 -3.77
N ARG A 185 -18.48 -10.58 -4.96
CA ARG A 185 -19.84 -10.39 -5.51
C ARG A 185 -20.47 -11.67 -6.08
N ASP A 186 -19.67 -12.58 -6.64
CA ASP A 186 -20.21 -13.58 -7.58
C ASP A 186 -20.21 -15.01 -7.03
N ASN A 187 -19.40 -15.31 -6.00
CA ASN A 187 -19.38 -16.61 -5.35
C ASN A 187 -18.88 -16.45 -3.91
N PRO A 188 -19.70 -16.67 -2.86
CA PRO A 188 -19.15 -16.91 -1.54
C PRO A 188 -18.18 -18.10 -1.66
N PRO A 189 -16.95 -18.02 -1.11
CA PRO A 189 -16.04 -19.16 -1.17
C PRO A 189 -16.76 -20.36 -0.58
N ALA A 190 -16.82 -21.46 -1.35
CA ALA A 190 -17.36 -22.72 -0.84
C ALA A 190 -16.66 -23.01 0.49
N ALA A 191 -17.45 -23.30 1.53
CA ALA A 191 -16.95 -23.66 2.85
C ALA A 191 -16.23 -25.02 2.77
N VAL A 192 -15.04 -25.03 2.18
CA VAL A 192 -14.14 -26.17 2.15
C VAL A 192 -12.78 -25.65 2.57
N SER A 193 -12.66 -25.29 3.85
CA SER A 193 -11.34 -25.20 4.47
C SER A 193 -10.98 -26.59 4.98
N THR A 194 -10.20 -27.32 4.19
CA THR A 194 -9.39 -28.44 4.70
C THR A 194 -8.17 -27.93 5.48
N ALA A 195 -7.98 -26.61 5.59
CA ALA A 195 -6.88 -26.01 6.34
C ALA A 195 -7.25 -25.86 7.83
N ALA A 196 -6.38 -26.35 8.71
CA ALA A 196 -6.48 -26.25 10.17
C ALA A 196 -6.34 -24.80 10.72
N LYS A 197 -6.25 -23.79 9.86
CA LYS A 197 -6.04 -22.38 10.23
C LYS A 197 -7.19 -21.51 9.68
N PRO A 198 -7.77 -20.61 10.49
CA PRO A 198 -8.85 -19.72 10.04
C PRO A 198 -8.41 -18.86 8.85
N VAL A 199 -9.25 -18.81 7.82
CA VAL A 199 -9.04 -18.03 6.59
C VAL A 199 -9.89 -16.75 6.71
N LYS A 200 -9.30 -15.55 6.60
CA LYS A 200 -10.06 -14.29 6.81
C LYS A 200 -11.26 -14.17 5.86
N GLU A 201 -11.19 -14.79 4.68
CA GLU A 201 -12.24 -14.75 3.67
C GLU A 201 -13.54 -15.46 4.13
N VAL A 202 -13.51 -16.27 5.19
CA VAL A 202 -14.74 -16.84 5.79
C VAL A 202 -15.18 -16.09 7.07
N ASP A 203 -14.43 -15.07 7.50
CA ASP A 203 -14.76 -14.25 8.67
C ASP A 203 -15.88 -13.26 8.32
N THR A 204 -16.98 -13.28 9.09
CA THR A 204 -18.11 -12.37 8.90
C THR A 204 -17.70 -10.91 8.97
N SER A 205 -16.80 -10.54 9.89
CA SER A 205 -16.33 -9.16 10.04
C SER A 205 -15.52 -8.70 8.83
N TYR A 206 -14.78 -9.62 8.18
CA TYR A 206 -14.07 -9.34 6.93
C TYR A 206 -15.05 -9.09 5.79
N GLN A 207 -16.07 -9.94 5.66
CA GLN A 207 -17.09 -9.82 4.62
C GLN A 207 -17.94 -8.56 4.78
N GLU A 208 -18.35 -8.22 6.00
CA GLU A 208 -19.08 -6.98 6.30
C GLU A 208 -18.25 -5.74 5.99
N TRP A 209 -16.98 -5.75 6.38
CA TRP A 209 -16.08 -4.65 6.09
C TRP A 209 -15.89 -4.48 4.56
N LEU A 210 -15.68 -5.57 3.82
CA LEU A 210 -15.60 -5.52 2.35
C LEU A 210 -16.87 -4.95 1.71
N ARG A 211 -18.06 -5.41 2.14
CA ARG A 211 -19.34 -4.85 1.66
C ARG A 211 -19.45 -3.36 1.95
N LYS A 212 -19.00 -2.91 3.13
CA LYS A 212 -18.99 -1.48 3.48
C LYS A 212 -18.01 -0.66 2.64
N ARG A 213 -16.86 -1.23 2.24
CA ARG A 213 -15.88 -0.56 1.38
C ARG A 213 -16.26 -0.60 -0.09
N GLU A 214 -17.13 -1.52 -0.49
CA GLU A 214 -17.59 -1.63 -1.88
C GLU A 214 -18.29 -0.36 -2.36
N HIS A 215 -19.02 0.30 -1.47
CA HIS A 215 -19.74 1.55 -1.71
C HIS A 215 -18.86 2.81 -1.68
N ASP A 216 -17.55 2.68 -1.41
CA ASP A 216 -16.63 3.83 -1.46
C ASP A 216 -16.41 4.35 -2.90
N LEU A 217 -16.68 3.50 -3.89
CA LEU A 217 -16.35 3.74 -5.30
C LEU A 217 -17.56 3.59 -6.20
N THR A 218 -17.69 4.51 -7.13
CA THR A 218 -18.59 4.39 -8.28
C THR A 218 -18.02 3.42 -9.33
N ALA A 219 -18.88 2.94 -10.23
CA ALA A 219 -18.43 2.12 -11.36
C ALA A 219 -17.48 2.90 -12.28
N GLU A 220 -17.76 4.18 -12.53
CA GLU A 220 -16.92 5.05 -13.36
C GLU A 220 -15.50 5.24 -12.78
N GLU A 221 -15.40 5.44 -11.46
CA GLU A 221 -14.11 5.51 -10.77
C GLU A 221 -13.33 4.20 -10.93
N ARG A 222 -13.99 3.04 -10.78
CA ARG A 222 -13.33 1.73 -10.96
C ARG A 222 -12.85 1.53 -12.39
N ASP A 223 -13.68 1.81 -13.38
CA ASP A 223 -13.32 1.69 -14.80
C ASP A 223 -12.16 2.62 -15.15
N PHE A 224 -12.12 3.80 -14.57
CA PHE A 224 -11.03 4.75 -14.74
C PHE A 224 -9.71 4.24 -14.17
N VAL A 225 -9.71 3.71 -12.94
CA VAL A 225 -8.50 3.13 -12.33
C VAL A 225 -8.06 1.89 -13.09
N GLU A 226 -9.00 1.07 -13.56
CA GLU A 226 -8.69 -0.09 -14.39
C GLU A 226 -7.99 0.32 -15.68
N ARG A 227 -8.50 1.32 -16.41
CA ARG A 227 -7.84 1.85 -17.61
C ARG A 227 -6.43 2.37 -17.32
N ARG A 228 -6.22 3.09 -16.21
CA ARG A 228 -4.89 3.53 -15.77
C ARG A 228 -3.94 2.34 -15.57
N ARG A 229 -4.38 1.31 -14.84
CA ARG A 229 -3.54 0.11 -14.60
C ARG A 229 -3.24 -0.63 -15.90
N GLN A 230 -4.21 -0.74 -16.82
CA GLN A 230 -3.99 -1.35 -18.13
C GLN A 230 -2.97 -0.58 -18.98
N ALA A 231 -2.96 0.75 -18.91
CA ALA A 231 -1.99 1.58 -19.62
C ALA A 231 -0.52 1.35 -19.17
N LEU A 232 -0.31 0.83 -17.95
CA LEU A 232 1.02 0.47 -17.46
C LEU A 232 1.52 -0.88 -17.97
N ARG A 233 0.62 -1.73 -18.49
CA ARG A 233 0.93 -3.12 -18.75
C ARG A 233 1.73 -3.30 -20.03
N LYS A 234 2.80 -4.07 -19.91
CA LYS A 234 3.57 -4.62 -21.03
C LYS A 234 3.68 -6.12 -20.83
N GLU A 235 3.14 -6.89 -21.78
CA GLU A 235 3.17 -8.37 -21.74
C GLU A 235 2.55 -8.99 -20.47
N GLY A 236 1.60 -8.28 -19.86
CA GLY A 236 0.92 -8.69 -18.63
C GLY A 236 1.69 -8.41 -17.34
N LEU A 237 2.83 -7.72 -17.43
CA LEU A 237 3.62 -7.22 -16.32
C LEU A 237 3.50 -5.70 -16.23
N VAL A 238 3.83 -5.15 -15.07
CA VAL A 238 3.82 -3.71 -14.82
C VAL A 238 5.19 -3.26 -14.35
N THR A 239 5.54 -2.04 -14.72
CA THR A 239 6.61 -1.27 -14.06
C THR A 239 5.93 -0.12 -13.35
N GLU A 240 6.34 0.20 -12.13
CA GLU A 240 5.92 1.39 -11.38
C GLU A 240 7.16 2.24 -11.07
N THR A 241 6.96 3.54 -10.97
CA THR A 241 8.05 4.50 -10.72
C THR A 241 7.72 5.37 -9.53
N TYR A 242 8.72 5.69 -8.74
CA TYR A 242 8.61 6.42 -7.49
C TYR A 242 9.74 7.44 -7.38
N ARG A 243 9.56 8.34 -6.43
CA ARG A 243 10.64 9.22 -5.98
C ARG A 243 10.90 9.00 -4.51
N ARG A 244 12.15 8.78 -4.12
CA ARG A 244 12.56 8.82 -2.71
C ARG A 244 12.48 10.27 -2.23
N ALA A 245 11.93 10.47 -1.04
CA ALA A 245 11.67 11.79 -0.49
C ALA A 245 12.18 11.89 0.94
N GLY A 246 12.52 13.10 1.35
CA GLY A 246 12.75 13.38 2.77
C GLY A 246 11.44 13.32 3.56
N VAL A 247 11.50 12.95 4.83
CA VAL A 247 10.29 12.86 5.68
C VAL A 247 9.55 14.20 5.75
N ARG A 248 10.27 15.32 5.90
CA ARG A 248 9.67 16.68 5.90
C ARG A 248 8.87 16.96 4.63
N GLU A 249 9.44 16.57 3.50
CA GLU A 249 8.81 16.71 2.19
C GLU A 249 7.53 15.89 2.11
N ALA A 250 7.55 14.63 2.55
CA ALA A 250 6.38 13.77 2.59
C ALA A 250 5.27 14.34 3.50
N LEU A 251 5.63 14.89 4.66
CA LEU A 251 4.67 15.52 5.59
C LEU A 251 4.02 16.77 4.97
N ALA A 252 4.78 17.59 4.25
CA ALA A 252 4.27 18.79 3.57
C ALA A 252 3.23 18.46 2.48
N ARG A 253 3.20 17.22 1.97
CA ARG A 253 2.24 16.75 0.95
C ARG A 253 0.91 16.28 1.55
N LEU A 254 0.85 15.99 2.86
CA LEU A 254 -0.38 15.50 3.52
C LEU A 254 -1.54 16.52 3.45
N ALA A 255 -1.24 17.80 3.33
CA ALA A 255 -2.23 18.89 3.28
C ALA A 255 -2.79 19.19 1.88
N SER A 256 -2.39 18.40 0.89
CA SER A 256 -2.78 18.59 -0.50
C SER A 256 -3.77 17.52 -1.00
N ALA A 257 -4.32 16.75 -0.07
CA ALA A 257 -5.30 15.72 -0.37
C ALA A 257 -6.51 16.32 -1.12
N GLY A 258 -6.88 15.68 -2.22
CA GLY A 258 -8.02 16.11 -3.05
C GLY A 258 -7.74 17.32 -3.95
N GLN A 259 -6.49 17.77 -4.07
CA GLN A 259 -6.07 18.82 -5.00
C GLN A 259 -5.12 18.23 -6.04
N ARG A 260 -5.49 18.30 -7.33
CA ARG A 260 -4.65 17.91 -8.47
C ARG A 260 -4.06 19.15 -9.14
#